data_AF-A0A8C2SCE0-F1
#
_entry.id   AF-A0A8C2SCE0-F1
#
_cell.length_a   1.000
_cell.length_b   1.000
_cell.length_c   1.000
_cell.angle_alpha   90.00
_cell.angle_beta   90.00
_cell.angle_gamma   90.00
#
_symmetry.space_group_name_H-M   'P 1'
#
loop_
_entity.id
_entity.type
_entity.pdbx_description
1 polymer ?
#
loop_
_entity_poly.entity_id
_entity_poly.type
_entity_poly.pdbx_seq_one_letter_code
_entity_poly.pdbx_strand_id
1 'polypeptide(L)'
;MALKQVSSSKCFGGLQKVFEHDSVELKCKMKFAVYLPPKAETGKCPVLYWLSGLTCTEQNFISKSGYHQAASEHGLVVIAPDTSPRGCNIKGEEDSWDFGTGAGFYVDATEDLWKTNYRMYSYVTKELPQLVNDNFPVDPQRMSVFGHSMGGHGALICALKNPGKYKAYDATCLFLSDGQLLPDNFIAACTEKKIPVVFRLQEGYDHSYYFIATFIADHIRHHAKYLNA
;
A
#
# COMPACT_ATOMS: atom_id res chain seq x y z
N MET A 1 -4.65 -20.26 3.77
CA MET A 1 -3.20 -20.40 4.00
C MET A 1 -2.94 -20.12 5.47
N ALA A 2 -1.99 -20.81 6.11
CA ALA A 2 -1.70 -20.56 7.52
C ALA A 2 -0.97 -19.22 7.70
N LEU A 3 -1.55 -18.28 8.45
CA LEU A 3 -0.89 -17.04 8.84
C LEU A 3 -0.05 -17.28 10.09
N LYS A 4 1.22 -16.88 10.05
CA LYS A 4 2.10 -16.86 11.23
C LYS A 4 2.21 -15.43 11.75
N GLN A 5 1.71 -15.17 12.96
CA GLN A 5 1.90 -13.87 13.59
C GLN A 5 3.37 -13.70 13.99
N VAL A 6 3.99 -12.61 13.52
CA VAL A 6 5.39 -12.25 13.80
C VAL A 6 5.46 -11.29 15.00
N SER A 7 4.56 -10.30 15.06
CA SER A 7 4.49 -9.34 16.16
C SER A 7 3.07 -8.84 16.40
N SER A 8 2.82 -8.29 17.58
CA SER A 8 1.56 -7.67 17.97
C SER A 8 1.81 -6.61 19.04
N SER A 9 1.47 -5.36 18.74
CA SER A 9 1.70 -4.20 19.61
C SER A 9 0.43 -3.36 19.70
N LYS A 10 0.06 -2.93 20.91
CA LYS A 10 -1.09 -2.06 21.13
C LYS A 10 -0.76 -0.63 20.70
N CYS A 11 -1.63 0.02 19.94
CA CYS A 11 -1.42 1.37 19.42
C CYS A 11 -2.78 2.08 19.23
N PHE A 12 -2.99 3.23 19.89
CA PHE A 12 -4.25 3.99 19.86
C PHE A 12 -5.51 3.14 20.11
N GLY A 13 -5.46 2.27 21.12
CA GLY A 13 -6.54 1.34 21.46
C GLY A 13 -6.61 0.08 20.60
N GLY A 14 -6.17 0.14 19.34
CA GLY A 14 -6.11 -0.99 18.41
C GLY A 14 -4.82 -1.83 18.52
N LEU A 15 -4.64 -2.75 17.57
CA LEU A 15 -3.49 -3.65 17.48
C LEU A 15 -2.77 -3.50 16.14
N GLN A 16 -1.51 -3.08 16.19
CA GLN A 16 -0.57 -3.19 15.06
C GLN A 16 0.07 -4.59 15.11
N LYS A 17 -0.15 -5.37 14.06
CA LYS A 17 0.37 -6.73 13.92
C LYS A 17 1.20 -6.86 12.65
N VAL A 18 2.09 -7.84 12.63
CA VAL A 18 2.83 -8.27 11.44
C VAL A 18 2.62 -9.76 11.28
N PHE A 19 2.34 -10.19 10.06
CA PHE A 19 2.13 -11.58 9.71
C PHE A 19 3.09 -12.02 8.62
N GLU A 20 3.38 -13.31 8.61
CA GLU A 20 4.09 -14.02 7.56
C GLU A 20 3.18 -15.09 6.96
N HIS A 21 3.25 -15.27 5.65
CA HIS A 21 2.56 -16.35 4.95
C HIS A 21 3.38 -16.81 3.73
N ASP A 22 3.12 -18.04 3.27
CA ASP A 22 3.67 -18.52 2.01
C ASP A 22 2.80 -17.99 0.86
N SER A 23 3.37 -17.21 -0.06
CA SER A 23 2.63 -16.60 -1.16
C SER A 23 2.53 -17.54 -2.37
N VAL A 24 1.32 -17.69 -2.89
CA VAL A 24 1.05 -18.47 -4.10
C VAL A 24 1.44 -17.72 -5.36
N GLU A 25 1.20 -16.41 -5.45
CA GLU A 25 1.61 -15.61 -6.62
C GLU A 25 3.13 -15.42 -6.66
N LEU A 26 3.77 -15.20 -5.51
CA LEU A 26 5.19 -14.81 -5.45
C LEU A 26 6.15 -15.97 -5.17
N LYS A 27 5.64 -17.17 -4.86
CA LYS A 27 6.40 -18.41 -4.61
C LYS A 27 7.48 -18.26 -3.52
N CYS A 28 7.24 -17.39 -2.55
CA CYS A 28 8.14 -17.13 -1.43
C CYS A 28 7.35 -16.81 -0.15
N LYS A 29 8.06 -16.74 0.98
CA LYS A 29 7.50 -16.20 2.22
C LYS A 29 7.35 -14.69 2.09
N MET A 30 6.17 -14.19 2.43
CA MET A 30 5.85 -12.77 2.42
C MET A 30 5.46 -12.30 3.80
N LYS A 31 5.83 -11.06 4.11
CA LYS A 31 5.35 -10.35 5.30
C LYS A 31 4.43 -9.21 4.90
N PHE A 32 3.43 -8.99 5.74
CA PHE A 32 2.57 -7.82 5.65
C PHE A 32 2.17 -7.39 7.06
N ALA A 33 1.98 -6.10 7.23
CA ALA A 33 1.50 -5.51 8.45
C ALA A 33 0.00 -5.24 8.39
N VAL A 34 -0.68 -5.38 9.52
CA VAL A 34 -2.11 -5.12 9.69
C VAL A 34 -2.32 -4.29 10.94
N TYR A 35 -3.03 -3.18 10.81
CA TYR A 35 -3.61 -2.48 11.96
C TYR A 35 -5.09 -2.76 12.08
N LEU A 36 -5.47 -3.27 13.24
CA LEU A 36 -6.85 -3.51 13.62
C LEU A 36 -7.29 -2.40 14.58
N PRO A 37 -8.20 -1.48 14.17
CA PRO A 37 -8.70 -0.44 15.05
C PRO A 37 -9.59 -1.06 16.15
N PRO A 38 -9.89 -0.35 17.25
CA PRO A 38 -10.79 -0.86 18.30
C PRO A 38 -12.13 -1.38 17.77
N LYS A 39 -12.67 -0.74 16.72
CA LYS A 39 -13.92 -1.13 16.05
C LYS A 39 -13.88 -2.56 15.46
N ALA A 40 -12.70 -3.08 15.15
CA ALA A 40 -12.53 -4.43 14.63
C ALA A 40 -12.86 -5.53 15.65
N GLU A 41 -12.95 -5.20 16.95
CA GLU A 41 -13.38 -6.13 18.00
C GLU A 41 -14.87 -6.44 17.95
N THR A 42 -15.68 -5.51 17.44
CA THR A 42 -17.15 -5.59 17.49
C THR A 42 -17.81 -5.71 16.13
N GLY A 43 -17.07 -5.53 15.03
CA GLY A 43 -17.65 -5.68 13.70
C GLY A 43 -16.65 -5.57 12.54
N LYS A 44 -17.15 -5.81 11.33
CA LYS A 44 -16.38 -5.68 10.10
C LYS A 44 -16.07 -4.22 9.78
N CYS A 45 -14.81 -3.92 9.50
CA CYS A 45 -14.33 -2.58 9.16
C CYS A 45 -13.96 -2.47 7.67
N PRO A 46 -14.03 -1.28 7.05
CA PRO A 46 -13.38 -1.05 5.77
C PRO A 46 -11.88 -1.30 5.85
N VAL A 47 -11.29 -1.58 4.69
CA VAL A 47 -9.86 -1.83 4.56
C VAL A 47 -9.18 -0.81 3.64
N LEU A 48 -8.03 -0.31 4.09
CA LEU A 48 -7.18 0.60 3.34
C LEU A 48 -5.81 -0.04 3.12
N TYR A 49 -5.40 -0.17 1.85
CA TYR A 49 -4.11 -0.75 1.48
C TYR A 49 -3.09 0.36 1.25
N TRP A 50 -2.03 0.40 2.06
CA TRP A 50 -0.86 1.25 1.84
C TRP A 50 0.18 0.50 1.01
N LEU A 51 0.67 1.10 -0.06
CA LEU A 51 1.78 0.59 -0.86
C LEU A 51 3.02 1.47 -0.66
N SER A 52 4.14 0.87 -0.24
CA SER A 52 5.38 1.58 0.07
C SER A 52 6.25 1.83 -1.17
N GLY A 53 7.22 2.74 -1.03
CA GLY A 53 8.19 3.07 -2.08
C GLY A 53 9.37 2.10 -2.18
N LEU A 54 10.34 2.44 -3.03
CA LEU A 54 11.61 1.69 -3.18
C LEU A 54 12.29 1.47 -1.83
N THR A 55 12.99 0.34 -1.69
CA THR A 55 13.79 -0.08 -0.51
C THR A 55 12.99 -0.34 0.77
N CYS A 56 11.70 0.00 0.82
CA CYS A 56 10.88 -0.19 2.01
C CYS A 56 10.59 -1.67 2.26
N THR A 57 10.12 -1.95 3.48
CA THR A 57 9.43 -3.21 3.80
C THR A 57 8.04 -2.91 4.37
N GLU A 58 7.37 -3.92 4.93
CA GLU A 58 6.14 -3.77 5.72
C GLU A 58 6.32 -2.89 6.98
N GLN A 59 7.55 -2.58 7.38
CA GLN A 59 7.87 -1.85 8.62
C GLN A 59 7.89 -0.33 8.47
N ASN A 60 8.30 0.21 7.32
CA ASN A 60 8.60 1.65 7.19
C ASN A 60 7.38 2.51 7.50
N PHE A 61 6.24 2.19 6.88
CA PHE A 61 5.01 2.93 7.08
C PHE A 61 4.49 2.80 8.51
N ILE A 62 4.42 1.58 9.03
CA ILE A 62 3.85 1.35 10.35
C ILE A 62 4.67 1.94 11.50
N SER A 63 5.96 2.19 11.28
CA SER A 63 6.82 2.78 12.31
C SER A 63 6.99 4.30 12.18
N LYS A 64 6.84 4.87 10.97
CA LYS A 64 7.24 6.26 10.70
C LYS A 64 6.08 7.19 10.32
N SER A 65 4.95 6.68 9.82
CA SER A 65 3.91 7.54 9.26
C SER A 65 2.98 8.17 10.31
N GLY A 66 2.84 7.59 11.50
CA GLY A 66 1.90 8.09 12.52
C GLY A 66 0.42 7.90 12.18
N TYR A 67 0.07 7.10 11.17
CA TYR A 67 -1.30 6.94 10.68
C TYR A 67 -2.32 6.38 11.70
N HIS A 68 -1.84 5.68 12.74
CA HIS A 68 -2.67 4.88 13.64
C HIS A 68 -3.79 5.67 14.32
N GLN A 69 -3.52 6.91 14.73
CA GLN A 69 -4.51 7.74 15.42
C GLN A 69 -5.75 7.95 14.54
N ALA A 70 -5.56 8.48 13.34
CA ALA A 70 -6.64 8.73 12.41
C ALA A 70 -7.32 7.42 11.96
N ALA A 71 -6.56 6.34 11.76
CA ALA A 71 -7.14 5.04 11.41
C ALA A 71 -8.02 4.46 12.54
N SER A 72 -7.62 4.65 13.79
CA SER A 72 -8.38 4.26 14.98
C SER A 72 -9.68 5.07 15.08
N GLU A 73 -9.59 6.40 14.98
CA GLU A 73 -10.73 7.33 15.05
C GLU A 73 -11.78 7.04 13.96
N HIS A 74 -11.34 6.69 12.74
CA HIS A 74 -12.23 6.39 11.62
C HIS A 74 -12.62 4.91 11.49
N GLY A 75 -12.10 4.04 12.36
CA GLY A 75 -12.40 2.61 12.35
C GLY A 75 -11.98 1.91 11.05
N LEU A 76 -10.79 2.20 10.54
CA LEU A 76 -10.25 1.61 9.32
C LEU A 76 -9.20 0.54 9.65
N VAL A 77 -9.33 -0.63 9.03
CA VAL A 77 -8.24 -1.61 8.97
C VAL A 77 -7.23 -1.12 7.94
N VAL A 78 -5.95 -1.14 8.29
CA VAL A 78 -4.89 -0.72 7.35
C VAL A 78 -3.93 -1.88 7.12
N ILE A 79 -3.67 -2.17 5.85
CA ILE A 79 -2.77 -3.24 5.40
C ILE A 79 -1.57 -2.61 4.71
N ALA A 80 -0.36 -3.01 5.11
CA ALA A 80 0.88 -2.60 4.44
C ALA A 80 1.69 -3.85 4.07
N PRO A 81 1.66 -4.31 2.81
CA PRO A 81 2.51 -5.39 2.35
C PRO A 81 3.96 -4.95 2.19
N ASP A 82 4.83 -5.93 2.04
CA ASP A 82 6.17 -5.71 1.50
C ASP A 82 6.12 -5.23 0.02
N THR A 83 7.24 -4.75 -0.50
CA THR A 83 7.37 -4.10 -1.82
C THR A 83 7.84 -5.02 -2.94
N SER A 84 8.32 -6.22 -2.58
CA SER A 84 8.81 -7.23 -3.51
C SER A 84 8.75 -8.62 -2.86
N PRO A 85 8.89 -9.71 -3.64
CA PRO A 85 9.33 -11.00 -3.12
C PRO A 85 10.61 -10.86 -2.29
N ARG A 86 10.84 -11.78 -1.35
CA ARG A 86 12.05 -11.81 -0.50
C ARG A 86 12.66 -13.21 -0.46
N GLY A 87 13.99 -13.27 -0.39
CA GLY A 87 14.73 -14.53 -0.22
C GLY A 87 14.58 -15.50 -1.40
N CYS A 88 14.41 -14.99 -2.62
CA CYS A 88 14.25 -15.81 -3.82
C CYS A 88 15.60 -16.27 -4.40
N ASN A 89 16.70 -15.60 -4.03
CA ASN A 89 18.06 -15.84 -4.52
C ASN A 89 18.15 -15.77 -6.06
N ILE A 90 17.41 -14.85 -6.67
CA ILE A 90 17.42 -14.60 -8.11
C ILE A 90 18.66 -13.79 -8.46
N LYS A 91 19.39 -14.22 -9.50
CA LYS A 91 20.58 -13.51 -9.97
C LYS A 91 20.21 -12.08 -10.38
N GLY A 92 20.88 -11.11 -9.77
CA GLY A 92 20.72 -9.69 -10.06
C GLY A 92 19.67 -8.97 -9.21
N GLU A 93 18.95 -9.67 -8.33
CA GLU A 93 17.88 -9.04 -7.54
C GLU A 93 18.37 -8.15 -6.39
N GLU A 94 19.65 -8.28 -6.01
CA GLU A 94 20.28 -7.50 -4.93
C GLU A 94 21.38 -6.56 -5.45
N ASP A 95 21.53 -6.44 -6.78
CA ASP A 95 22.63 -5.68 -7.40
C ASP A 95 22.42 -4.16 -7.33
N SER A 96 21.15 -3.70 -7.25
CA SER A 96 20.79 -2.28 -7.19
C SER A 96 19.59 -2.04 -6.27
N TRP A 97 19.45 -0.81 -5.80
CA TRP A 97 18.36 -0.39 -4.91
C TRP A 97 17.05 -0.06 -5.67
N ASP A 98 17.15 0.22 -6.96
CA ASP A 98 16.06 0.62 -7.85
C ASP A 98 15.54 -0.54 -8.72
N PHE A 99 16.04 -1.76 -8.53
CA PHE A 99 15.64 -2.95 -9.26
C PHE A 99 15.75 -4.20 -8.39
N GLY A 100 14.81 -5.14 -8.54
CA GLY A 100 14.80 -6.38 -7.76
C GLY A 100 14.20 -6.21 -6.35
N THR A 101 14.92 -6.68 -5.34
CA THR A 101 14.46 -6.73 -3.95
C THR A 101 14.25 -5.32 -3.39
N GLY A 102 13.07 -5.04 -2.86
CA GLY A 102 12.66 -3.69 -2.47
C GLY A 102 12.13 -2.83 -3.63
N ALA A 103 12.07 -3.36 -4.85
CA ALA A 103 11.75 -2.63 -6.07
C ALA A 103 10.86 -3.45 -7.03
N GLY A 104 9.73 -3.99 -6.53
CA GLY A 104 8.84 -4.84 -7.34
C GLY A 104 7.93 -4.07 -8.32
N PHE A 105 7.88 -2.73 -8.26
CA PHE A 105 7.09 -1.82 -9.10
C PHE A 105 5.58 -2.12 -9.24
N TYR A 106 5.05 -3.04 -8.44
CA TYR A 106 3.63 -3.45 -8.49
C TYR A 106 3.17 -3.92 -9.88
N VAL A 107 4.06 -4.61 -10.59
CA VAL A 107 3.78 -5.26 -11.89
C VAL A 107 3.75 -6.78 -11.77
N ASP A 108 3.26 -7.44 -12.82
CA ASP A 108 3.52 -8.87 -13.06
C ASP A 108 4.60 -8.97 -14.14
N ALA A 109 5.81 -9.37 -13.75
CA ALA A 109 6.92 -9.50 -14.67
C ALA A 109 6.66 -10.62 -15.71
N THR A 110 7.11 -10.37 -16.94
CA THR A 110 6.98 -11.32 -18.07
C THR A 110 8.29 -11.99 -18.42
N GLU A 111 9.41 -11.30 -18.17
CA GLU A 111 10.73 -11.75 -18.55
C GLU A 111 11.23 -12.90 -17.68
N ASP A 112 12.05 -13.75 -18.28
CA ASP A 112 12.73 -14.84 -17.59
C ASP A 112 13.56 -14.31 -16.42
N LEU A 113 13.79 -15.18 -15.42
CA LEU A 113 14.29 -14.85 -14.07
C LEU A 113 13.26 -14.19 -13.14
N TRP A 114 12.44 -13.27 -13.65
CA TRP A 114 11.54 -12.46 -12.82
C TRP A 114 10.10 -13.00 -12.75
N LYS A 115 9.60 -13.52 -13.88
CA LYS A 115 8.18 -13.88 -14.08
C LYS A 115 7.57 -14.84 -13.05
N THR A 116 8.39 -15.66 -12.39
CA THR A 116 7.94 -16.64 -11.39
C THR A 116 7.58 -15.99 -10.07
N ASN A 117 8.38 -15.03 -9.61
CA ASN A 117 8.27 -14.46 -8.26
C ASN A 117 7.77 -13.01 -8.30
N TYR A 118 8.20 -12.19 -9.26
CA TYR A 118 7.87 -10.76 -9.34
C TYR A 118 6.48 -10.53 -9.93
N ARG A 119 5.46 -11.03 -9.23
CA ARG A 119 4.03 -10.95 -9.56
C ARG A 119 3.28 -10.05 -8.57
N MET A 120 3.88 -8.90 -8.27
CA MET A 120 3.41 -7.99 -7.22
C MET A 120 2.03 -7.42 -7.55
N TYR A 121 1.69 -7.20 -8.82
CA TYR A 121 0.36 -6.75 -9.21
C TYR A 121 -0.70 -7.78 -8.82
N SER A 122 -0.52 -9.05 -9.20
CA SER A 122 -1.45 -10.12 -8.82
C SER A 122 -1.48 -10.36 -7.32
N TYR A 123 -0.34 -10.23 -6.63
CA TYR A 123 -0.29 -10.30 -5.17
C TYR A 123 -1.17 -9.23 -4.50
N VAL A 124 -0.94 -7.95 -4.80
CA VAL A 124 -1.65 -6.85 -4.12
C VAL A 124 -3.11 -6.72 -4.55
N THR A 125 -3.45 -7.15 -5.77
CA THR A 125 -4.83 -7.05 -6.28
C THR A 125 -5.65 -8.32 -6.05
N LYS A 126 -5.06 -9.50 -5.88
CA LYS A 126 -5.84 -10.77 -5.76
C LYS A 126 -5.52 -11.50 -4.49
N GLU A 127 -4.28 -11.97 -4.35
CA GLU A 127 -3.90 -12.89 -3.27
C GLU A 127 -4.05 -12.24 -1.89
N LEU A 128 -3.43 -11.07 -1.70
CA LEU A 128 -3.44 -10.38 -0.41
C LEU A 128 -4.85 -9.92 -0.01
N PRO A 129 -5.68 -9.31 -0.90
CA PRO A 129 -7.07 -9.01 -0.55
C PRO A 129 -7.88 -10.25 -0.16
N GLN A 130 -7.74 -11.36 -0.89
CA GLN A 130 -8.43 -12.60 -0.53
C GLN A 130 -7.98 -13.11 0.85
N LEU A 131 -6.66 -13.15 1.09
CA LEU A 131 -6.09 -13.55 2.37
C LEU A 131 -6.59 -12.67 3.52
N VAL A 132 -6.68 -11.36 3.30
CA VAL A 132 -7.16 -10.41 4.32
C VAL A 132 -8.65 -10.62 4.60
N ASN A 133 -9.46 -10.80 3.57
CA ASN A 133 -10.91 -11.06 3.70
C ASN A 133 -11.21 -12.34 4.47
N ASP A 134 -10.38 -13.38 4.30
CA ASP A 134 -10.59 -14.68 4.93
C ASP A 134 -10.16 -14.72 6.41
N ASN A 135 -9.27 -13.81 6.85
CA ASN A 135 -8.60 -13.92 8.16
C ASN A 135 -8.84 -12.75 9.11
N PHE A 136 -9.35 -11.61 8.63
CA PHE A 136 -9.56 -10.42 9.44
C PHE A 136 -11.01 -9.93 9.37
N PRO A 137 -11.50 -9.19 10.39
CA PRO A 137 -12.85 -8.62 10.40
C PRO A 137 -12.94 -7.41 9.46
N VAL A 138 -12.79 -7.66 8.16
CA VAL A 138 -12.89 -6.65 7.11
C VAL A 138 -14.18 -6.82 6.30
N ASP A 139 -14.61 -5.73 5.67
CA ASP A 139 -15.67 -5.72 4.68
C ASP A 139 -15.08 -5.75 3.26
N PRO A 140 -15.23 -6.87 2.52
CA PRO A 140 -14.65 -7.02 1.18
C PRO A 140 -15.16 -6.02 0.14
N GLN A 141 -16.32 -5.40 0.38
CA GLN A 141 -16.91 -4.43 -0.56
C GLN A 141 -16.43 -3.00 -0.31
N ARG A 142 -15.73 -2.74 0.79
CA ARG A 142 -15.28 -1.41 1.20
C ARG A 142 -13.76 -1.41 1.35
N MET A 143 -13.11 -1.31 0.20
CA MET A 143 -11.66 -1.27 0.06
C MET A 143 -11.21 0.01 -0.65
N SER A 144 -10.09 0.58 -0.22
CA SER A 144 -9.36 1.66 -0.91
C SER A 144 -7.87 1.36 -0.94
N VAL A 145 -7.11 2.07 -1.79
CA VAL A 145 -5.65 1.89 -1.91
C VAL A 145 -4.95 3.23 -2.02
N PHE A 146 -3.81 3.37 -1.36
CA PHE A 146 -2.94 4.53 -1.47
C PHE A 146 -1.48 4.13 -1.30
N GLY A 147 -0.56 5.05 -1.58
CA GLY A 147 0.85 4.73 -1.43
C GLY A 147 1.81 5.87 -1.66
N HIS A 148 3.09 5.56 -1.53
CA HIS A 148 4.17 6.53 -1.66
C HIS A 148 5.17 6.17 -2.76
N SER A 149 5.55 7.15 -3.59
CA SER A 149 6.57 6.97 -4.64
C SER A 149 6.23 5.81 -5.59
N MET A 150 7.07 4.78 -5.71
CA MET A 150 6.74 3.51 -6.39
C MET A 150 5.38 2.92 -5.94
N GLY A 151 5.05 3.01 -4.65
CA GLY A 151 3.76 2.61 -4.12
C GLY A 151 2.61 3.54 -4.48
N GLY A 152 2.88 4.82 -4.70
CA GLY A 152 1.91 5.76 -5.27
C GLY A 152 1.57 5.39 -6.71
N HIS A 153 2.58 5.06 -7.53
CA HIS A 153 2.37 4.46 -8.84
C HIS A 153 1.53 3.19 -8.73
N GLY A 154 1.91 2.26 -7.84
CA GLY A 154 1.19 1.01 -7.57
C GLY A 154 -0.28 1.24 -7.25
N ALA A 155 -0.59 2.20 -6.37
CA ALA A 155 -1.95 2.52 -5.96
C ALA A 155 -2.79 3.03 -7.13
N LEU A 156 -2.24 3.96 -7.92
CA LEU A 156 -2.92 4.52 -9.10
C LEU A 156 -3.19 3.44 -10.14
N ILE A 157 -2.20 2.61 -10.51
CA ILE A 157 -2.42 1.57 -11.52
C ILE A 157 -3.36 0.47 -11.02
N CYS A 158 -3.33 0.13 -9.73
CA CYS A 158 -4.25 -0.82 -9.15
C CYS A 158 -5.69 -0.30 -9.22
N ALA A 159 -5.91 0.98 -8.91
CA ALA A 159 -7.23 1.58 -8.98
C ALA A 159 -7.74 1.70 -10.41
N LEU A 160 -6.93 2.26 -11.32
CA LEU A 160 -7.33 2.52 -12.71
C LEU A 160 -7.57 1.24 -13.52
N LYS A 161 -6.81 0.17 -13.27
CA LYS A 161 -6.96 -1.12 -13.96
C LYS A 161 -8.06 -2.01 -13.36
N ASN A 162 -8.63 -1.64 -12.21
CA ASN A 162 -9.70 -2.40 -11.54
C ASN A 162 -10.87 -1.48 -11.17
N PRO A 163 -11.56 -0.90 -12.17
CA PRO A 163 -12.68 0.01 -11.92
C PRO A 163 -13.78 -0.68 -11.08
N GLY A 164 -14.30 0.01 -10.07
CA GLY A 164 -15.32 -0.49 -9.15
C GLY A 164 -14.78 -1.29 -7.95
N LYS A 165 -13.49 -1.68 -7.97
CA LYS A 165 -12.87 -2.43 -6.86
C LYS A 165 -12.50 -1.57 -5.66
N TYR A 166 -12.05 -0.34 -5.90
CA TYR A 166 -11.61 0.59 -4.86
C TYR A 166 -12.56 1.79 -4.76
N LYS A 167 -12.94 2.19 -3.54
CA LYS A 167 -13.84 3.32 -3.28
C LYS A 167 -13.16 4.67 -3.44
N ALA A 168 -11.89 4.74 -3.05
CA ALA A 168 -11.02 5.89 -3.25
C ALA A 168 -9.58 5.42 -3.47
N TYR A 169 -8.77 6.29 -4.07
CA TYR A 169 -7.34 6.08 -4.25
C TYR A 169 -6.60 7.41 -4.22
N ASP A 170 -5.39 7.39 -3.67
CA ASP A 170 -4.49 8.54 -3.69
C ASP A 170 -3.02 8.11 -3.73
N ALA A 171 -2.13 9.08 -3.92
CA ALA A 171 -0.69 8.86 -3.90
C ALA A 171 0.02 10.04 -3.25
N THR A 172 1.07 9.75 -2.49
CA THR A 172 1.98 10.74 -1.89
C THR A 172 3.34 10.64 -2.56
N CYS A 173 3.75 11.64 -3.31
CA CYS A 173 5.09 11.67 -3.89
C CYS A 173 5.62 13.10 -3.87
N LEU A 174 6.94 13.23 -3.65
CA LEU A 174 7.63 14.48 -3.96
C LEU A 174 8.10 14.46 -5.41
N PHE A 175 7.95 15.60 -6.05
CA PHE A 175 8.69 16.00 -7.24
C PHE A 175 10.18 15.93 -6.93
N LEU A 176 10.85 14.87 -7.39
CA LEU A 176 12.28 14.98 -7.60
C LEU A 176 12.48 16.15 -8.56
N SER A 177 13.37 17.06 -8.20
CA SER A 177 13.82 18.21 -9.01
C SER A 177 14.27 17.84 -10.43
N ASP A 178 14.40 16.54 -10.73
CA ASP A 178 14.84 15.98 -12.01
C ASP A 178 13.70 15.58 -12.95
N GLY A 179 12.45 15.99 -12.68
CA GLY A 179 11.34 15.79 -13.62
C GLY A 179 10.94 14.33 -13.85
N GLN A 180 11.19 13.44 -12.89
CA GLN A 180 11.01 11.99 -13.08
C GLN A 180 9.56 11.50 -12.93
N LEU A 181 8.74 12.14 -12.07
CA LEU A 181 7.37 11.67 -11.79
C LEU A 181 6.28 12.39 -12.61
N LEU A 182 6.61 13.53 -13.23
CA LEU A 182 5.77 14.29 -14.17
C LEU A 182 4.26 14.32 -13.84
N PRO A 183 3.85 14.71 -12.61
CA PRO A 183 2.44 14.64 -12.24
C PRO A 183 1.57 15.63 -13.03
N ASP A 184 2.14 16.67 -13.63
CA ASP A 184 1.44 17.55 -14.55
C ASP A 184 0.88 16.78 -15.76
N ASN A 185 1.60 15.77 -16.26
CA ASN A 185 1.10 14.89 -17.33
C ASN A 185 -0.11 14.07 -16.85
N PHE A 186 -0.07 13.59 -15.61
CA PHE A 186 -1.18 12.86 -15.02
C PHE A 186 -2.39 13.77 -14.79
N ILE A 187 -2.19 14.99 -14.28
CA ILE A 187 -3.25 15.99 -14.09
C ILE A 187 -3.87 16.37 -15.44
N ALA A 188 -3.06 16.57 -16.48
CA ALA A 188 -3.54 16.85 -17.82
C ALA A 188 -4.40 15.68 -18.36
N ALA A 189 -3.95 14.44 -18.21
CA ALA A 189 -4.71 13.25 -18.60
C ALA A 189 -6.03 13.11 -17.82
N CYS A 190 -6.01 13.32 -16.50
CA CYS A 190 -7.22 13.31 -15.67
C CYS A 190 -8.20 14.42 -16.09
N THR A 191 -7.69 15.61 -16.40
CA THR A 191 -8.51 16.75 -16.86
C THR A 191 -9.18 16.43 -18.19
N GLU A 192 -8.44 15.88 -19.16
CA GLU A 192 -8.98 15.47 -20.46
C GLU A 192 -10.07 14.39 -20.31
N LYS A 193 -9.84 13.41 -19.43
CA LYS A 193 -10.79 12.31 -19.17
C LYS A 193 -11.87 12.64 -18.15
N LYS A 194 -11.89 13.87 -17.61
CA LYS A 194 -12.82 14.31 -16.55
C LYS A 194 -12.80 13.42 -15.31
N ILE A 195 -11.64 12.86 -14.99
CA ILE A 195 -11.41 12.13 -13.74
C ILE A 195 -11.11 13.17 -12.65
N PRO A 196 -11.89 13.23 -11.56
CA PRO A 196 -11.62 14.17 -10.47
C PRO A 196 -10.24 13.91 -9.87
N VAL A 197 -9.38 14.92 -9.87
CA VAL A 197 -8.06 14.88 -9.25
C VAL A 197 -7.87 16.11 -8.39
N VAL A 198 -7.45 15.90 -7.15
CA VAL A 198 -7.01 16.98 -6.26
C VAL A 198 -5.51 16.83 -6.11
N PHE A 199 -4.78 17.77 -6.71
CA PHE A 199 -3.34 17.82 -6.59
C PHE A 199 -2.93 18.94 -5.62
N ARG A 200 -2.03 18.63 -4.68
CA ARG A 200 -1.52 19.58 -3.68
C ARG A 200 0.01 19.60 -3.73
N LEU A 201 0.60 20.74 -4.09
CA LEU A 201 2.03 20.97 -3.98
C LEU A 201 2.34 21.54 -2.58
N GLN A 202 3.30 20.93 -1.89
CA GLN A 202 3.68 21.32 -0.52
C GLN A 202 5.13 21.83 -0.53
N GLU A 203 5.29 23.15 -0.56
CA GLU A 203 6.61 23.78 -0.60
C GLU A 203 7.40 23.51 0.68
N GLY A 204 8.71 23.24 0.53
CA GLY A 204 9.61 22.98 1.65
C GLY A 204 9.54 21.56 2.24
N TYR A 205 8.66 20.68 1.74
CA TYR A 205 8.62 19.28 2.14
C TYR A 205 9.52 18.41 1.24
N ASP A 206 10.09 17.35 1.83
CA ASP A 206 10.96 16.40 1.14
C ASP A 206 10.22 15.08 0.79
N HIS A 207 10.97 14.07 0.34
CA HIS A 207 10.42 12.76 -0.03
C HIS A 207 10.33 11.78 1.15
N SER A 208 10.64 12.23 2.37
CA SER A 208 10.79 11.36 3.53
C SER A 208 9.45 11.02 4.19
N TYR A 209 9.52 10.14 5.20
CA TYR A 209 8.36 9.90 6.06
C TYR A 209 7.98 11.09 6.94
N TYR A 210 8.82 12.13 7.10
CA TYR A 210 8.40 13.37 7.77
C TYR A 210 7.32 14.09 6.97
N PHE A 211 7.46 14.16 5.64
CA PHE A 211 6.42 14.66 4.75
C PHE A 211 5.15 13.81 4.84
N ILE A 212 5.29 12.49 4.72
CA ILE A 212 4.14 11.56 4.81
C ILE A 212 3.41 11.75 6.14
N ALA A 213 4.12 11.75 7.26
CA ALA A 213 3.53 11.87 8.59
C ALA A 213 2.81 13.22 8.79
N THR A 214 3.27 14.28 8.15
CA THR A 214 2.63 15.59 8.23
C THR A 214 1.23 15.59 7.64
N PHE A 215 1.02 14.87 6.53
CA PHE A 215 -0.25 14.88 5.80
C PHE A 215 -1.05 13.58 5.93
N ILE A 216 -0.55 12.55 6.62
CA ILE A 216 -1.19 11.23 6.66
C ILE A 216 -2.64 11.28 7.13
N ALA A 217 -2.95 12.14 8.11
CA ALA A 217 -4.29 12.27 8.66
C ALA A 217 -5.30 12.77 7.60
N ASP A 218 -4.88 13.64 6.68
CA ASP A 218 -5.72 14.11 5.58
C ASP A 218 -6.08 12.96 4.64
N HIS A 219 -5.09 12.12 4.30
CA HIS A 219 -5.30 10.95 3.43
C HIS A 219 -6.23 9.94 4.11
N ILE A 220 -6.01 9.63 5.39
CA ILE A 220 -6.90 8.73 6.14
C ILE A 220 -8.34 9.27 6.17
N ARG A 221 -8.54 10.57 6.42
CA ARG A 221 -9.86 11.22 6.40
C ARG A 221 -10.50 11.17 5.01
N HIS A 222 -9.72 11.41 3.96
CA HIS A 222 -10.17 11.31 2.59
C HIS A 222 -10.72 9.91 2.30
N HIS A 223 -9.97 8.85 2.60
CA HIS A 223 -10.44 7.48 2.41
C HIS A 223 -11.64 7.14 3.28
N ALA A 224 -11.63 7.56 4.55
CA ALA A 224 -12.74 7.35 5.47
C ALA A 224 -14.06 7.91 4.92
N LYS A 225 -14.03 9.07 4.24
CA LYS A 225 -15.20 9.68 3.61
C LYS A 225 -15.88 8.74 2.60
N TYR A 226 -15.12 8.02 1.79
CA TYR A 226 -15.68 7.12 0.76
C TYR A 226 -15.92 5.70 1.26
N LEU A 227 -15.16 5.27 2.28
CA LEU A 227 -15.29 3.94 2.87
C LEU A 227 -16.41 3.84 3.90
N ASN A 228 -16.85 4.95 4.47
CA ASN A 228 -17.97 5.01 5.41
C ASN A 228 -19.23 5.68 4.83
N ALA A 229 -19.23 6.00 3.53
CA ALA A 229 -20.39 6.51 2.81
C ALA A 229 -21.47 5.45 2.61
#